data_AF-A0A3N1GWV1-F1
#
_entry.id   AF-A0A3N1GWV1-F1
#
_cell.length_a   1.000
_cell.length_b   1.000
_cell.length_c   1.000
_cell.angle_alpha   90.00
_cell.angle_beta   90.00
_cell.angle_gamma   90.00
#
_symmetry.space_group_name_H-M   'P 1'
#
loop_
_entity.id
_entity.type
_entity.pdbx_description
1 polymer ?
#
loop_
_entity_poly.entity_id
_entity_poly.type
_entity_poly.pdbx_seq_one_letter_code
_entity_poly.pdbx_strand_id
1 'polypeptide(L)'
;MSDQPFELDGISNPAPEGDSPPPAVAPVAVDRAFGQDNRARLLEEYFAPYGTVEPGNAWKHTYRLLLWLDRTTGLAHCYESDKSQAGRPWYARSLAFHDWVSASLDVDPRDLGEHIDVLFRRASADLAAAAANRRARLAESARKQRSIYLGRGMPEPGEDPELEEIVTAVLDPYLVTPPPAEVMRNLTERIQAHVGQENKRKNLVGEGFEDAIAALLRRVTGVPDVHDIYVRPSLHDLPGFRPPRAGSKKRQVDLALVHRVSGYRTLVSCKWSVRSDREEQFASDFSDYAELEDAGKDFSYVLVTNEFDPARLAAACDMRRQNAPLFTDVVHVNPQGVLAAYSDRGSNAKTEGGQARASRRISEKRVQALGSWLGSLATA
;
A
#
# COMPACT_ATOMS: atom_id res chain seq x y z
N MET A 1 0.29 6.99 70.98
CA MET A 1 1.05 6.58 69.80
C MET A 1 0.09 5.80 68.93
N SER A 2 -0.53 6.49 67.98
CA SER A 2 -1.64 5.98 67.17
C SER A 2 -1.09 5.55 65.82
N ASP A 3 -1.27 4.27 65.51
CA ASP A 3 -1.04 3.71 64.18
C ASP A 3 -2.10 4.23 63.21
N GLN A 4 -1.66 4.87 62.12
CA GLN A 4 -2.48 5.08 60.93
C GLN A 4 -1.95 4.21 59.79
N PRO A 5 -2.83 3.49 59.06
CA PRO A 5 -2.42 2.71 57.90
C PRO A 5 -2.22 3.62 56.69
N PHE A 6 -1.18 3.32 55.92
CA PHE A 6 -0.88 3.89 54.61
C PHE A 6 -1.97 3.50 53.61
N GLU A 7 -2.80 4.46 53.19
CA GLU A 7 -3.64 4.34 51.99
C GLU A 7 -2.72 4.45 50.76
N LEU A 8 -2.64 3.36 49.98
CA LEU A 8 -2.07 3.37 48.64
C LEU A 8 -3.15 3.92 47.71
N ASP A 9 -3.05 5.21 47.40
CA ASP A 9 -3.82 5.84 46.33
C ASP A 9 -3.59 5.06 45.03
N GLY A 10 -4.69 4.49 44.54
CA GLY A 10 -4.77 3.85 43.24
C GLY A 10 -4.56 4.88 42.14
N ILE A 11 -3.31 5.04 41.70
CA ILE A 11 -3.01 5.61 40.39
C ILE A 11 -3.48 4.59 39.36
N SER A 12 -4.75 4.69 38.99
CA SER A 12 -5.25 4.11 37.75
C SER A 12 -4.53 4.84 36.62
N ASN A 13 -3.44 4.26 36.14
CA ASN A 13 -2.89 4.62 34.84
C ASN A 13 -4.01 4.38 33.82
N PRO A 14 -4.43 5.39 33.03
CA PRO A 14 -5.32 5.13 31.92
C PRO A 14 -4.62 4.11 31.02
N ALA A 15 -5.35 3.06 30.66
CA ALA A 15 -4.91 2.15 29.61
C ALA A 15 -4.54 3.01 28.38
N PRO A 16 -3.46 2.67 27.63
CA PRO A 16 -3.19 3.35 26.38
C PRO A 16 -4.46 3.26 25.53
N GLU A 17 -4.98 4.42 25.10
CA GLU A 17 -6.09 4.48 24.15
C GLU A 17 -5.64 3.72 22.90
N GLY A 18 -6.12 2.49 22.74
CA GLY A 18 -5.93 1.73 21.51
C GLY A 18 -6.39 2.61 20.34
N ASP A 19 -5.53 2.75 19.33
CA ASP A 19 -5.76 3.64 18.21
C ASP A 19 -6.97 3.11 17.42
N SER A 20 -8.14 3.71 17.68
CA SER A 20 -9.41 3.29 17.11
C SER A 20 -9.32 3.23 15.58
N PRO A 21 -10.06 2.32 14.92
CA PRO A 21 -10.01 2.23 13.47
C PRO A 21 -10.31 3.59 12.85
N PRO A 22 -9.62 3.96 11.76
CA PRO A 22 -9.80 5.28 11.16
C PRO A 22 -11.27 5.49 10.84
N PRO A 23 -11.82 6.68 11.17
CA PRO A 23 -13.26 6.90 11.17
C PRO A 23 -13.87 6.51 9.82
N ALA A 24 -15.04 5.86 9.90
CA ALA A 24 -15.80 5.52 8.71
C ALA A 24 -16.27 6.80 8.02
N VAL A 25 -15.97 6.92 6.72
CA VAL A 25 -16.48 8.01 5.88
C VAL A 25 -17.59 7.44 5.01
N ALA A 26 -18.69 8.20 4.86
CA ALA A 26 -19.79 7.79 4.02
C ALA A 26 -19.34 7.62 2.55
N PRO A 27 -19.72 6.52 1.87
CA PRO A 27 -19.30 6.28 0.50
C PRO A 27 -19.92 7.29 -0.46
N VAL A 28 -19.15 7.70 -1.47
CA VAL A 28 -19.58 8.62 -2.52
C VAL A 28 -19.60 7.88 -3.85
N ALA A 29 -20.70 7.99 -4.60
CA ALA A 29 -20.83 7.35 -5.89
C ALA A 29 -19.94 8.02 -6.95
N VAL A 30 -18.75 7.45 -7.19
CA VAL A 30 -17.77 7.93 -8.17
C VAL A 30 -17.57 6.91 -9.29
N ASP A 31 -17.80 7.30 -10.55
CA ASP A 31 -17.70 6.40 -11.72
C ASP A 31 -16.28 5.81 -11.89
N ARG A 32 -15.24 6.58 -11.54
CA ARG A 32 -13.84 6.13 -11.48
C ARG A 32 -13.36 6.03 -10.03
N ALA A 33 -13.99 5.15 -9.24
CA ALA A 33 -13.71 5.00 -7.81
C ALA A 33 -12.23 4.71 -7.47
N PHE A 34 -11.48 4.09 -8.38
CA PHE A 34 -10.03 3.84 -8.21
C PHE A 34 -9.15 4.88 -8.91
N GLY A 35 -9.73 5.91 -9.53
CA GLY A 35 -9.02 6.95 -10.27
C GLY A 35 -8.37 8.00 -9.37
N GLN A 36 -7.43 8.74 -9.95
CA GLN A 36 -6.60 9.74 -9.26
C GLN A 36 -7.40 10.72 -8.40
N ASP A 37 -8.46 11.32 -8.95
CA ASP A 37 -9.26 12.32 -8.22
C ASP A 37 -9.90 11.73 -6.96
N ASN A 38 -10.40 10.49 -7.05
CA ASN A 38 -10.99 9.83 -5.89
C ASN A 38 -9.94 9.47 -4.85
N ARG A 39 -8.76 8.97 -5.27
CA ARG A 39 -7.66 8.69 -4.34
C ARG A 39 -7.18 9.95 -3.64
N ALA A 40 -7.05 11.06 -4.35
CA ALA A 40 -6.69 12.35 -3.76
C ALA A 40 -7.70 12.78 -2.68
N ARG A 41 -9.01 12.67 -2.97
CA ARG A 41 -10.07 12.92 -1.98
C ARG A 41 -9.95 12.00 -0.76
N LEU A 42 -9.81 10.69 -0.98
CA LEU A 42 -9.73 9.70 0.10
C LEU A 42 -8.49 9.89 0.98
N LEU A 43 -7.36 10.31 0.40
CA LEU A 43 -6.15 10.66 1.14
C LEU A 43 -6.35 11.93 1.97
N GLU A 44 -7.00 12.96 1.41
CA GLU A 44 -7.33 14.17 2.16
C GLU A 44 -8.22 13.85 3.36
N GLU A 45 -9.28 13.07 3.17
CA GLU A 45 -10.18 12.61 4.24
C GLU A 45 -9.47 11.73 5.27
N TYR A 46 -8.52 10.90 4.84
CA TYR A 46 -7.73 10.08 5.74
C TYR A 46 -6.80 10.93 6.62
N PHE A 47 -6.14 11.94 6.05
CA PHE A 47 -5.18 12.77 6.78
C PHE A 47 -5.81 13.94 7.54
N ALA A 48 -7.06 14.33 7.23
CA ALA A 48 -7.79 15.40 7.92
C ALA A 48 -7.74 15.31 9.47
N PRO A 49 -7.96 14.15 10.12
CA PRO A 49 -7.87 14.05 11.59
C PRO A 49 -6.43 14.09 12.14
N TYR A 50 -5.41 13.83 11.31
CA TYR A 50 -4.02 13.74 11.75
C TYR A 50 -3.24 15.05 11.58
N GLY A 51 -3.72 15.98 10.74
CA GLY A 51 -3.05 17.26 10.50
C GLY A 51 -1.64 17.07 9.95
N THR A 52 -0.64 17.58 10.68
CA THR A 52 0.78 17.46 10.34
C THR A 52 1.30 16.06 10.67
N VAL A 53 2.05 15.47 9.75
CA VAL A 53 2.61 14.12 9.91
C VAL A 53 4.04 14.19 10.42
N GLU A 54 4.38 13.40 11.44
CA GLU A 54 5.76 13.30 11.90
C GLU A 54 6.55 12.29 11.04
N PRO A 55 7.82 12.57 10.69
CA PRO A 55 8.62 11.60 9.93
C PRO A 55 8.62 10.20 10.56
N GLY A 56 8.73 10.11 11.89
CA GLY A 56 8.80 8.85 12.63
C GLY A 56 7.54 7.96 12.51
N ASN A 57 6.37 8.55 12.27
CA ASN A 57 5.10 7.81 12.16
C ASN A 57 4.61 7.62 10.72
N ALA A 58 5.27 8.23 9.72
CA ALA A 58 4.87 8.18 8.31
C ALA A 58 4.69 6.76 7.75
N TRP A 59 5.50 5.80 8.22
CA TRP A 59 5.39 4.39 7.83
C TRP A 59 4.08 3.76 8.32
N LYS A 60 3.57 4.16 9.49
CA LYS A 60 2.28 3.67 10.03
C LYS A 60 1.14 4.06 9.11
N HIS A 61 1.13 5.32 8.67
CA HIS A 61 0.14 5.81 7.70
C HIS A 61 0.22 5.06 6.37
N THR A 62 1.44 4.79 5.88
CA THR A 62 1.63 4.01 4.66
C THR A 62 1.03 2.60 4.78
N TYR A 63 1.28 1.89 5.88
CA TYR A 63 0.69 0.57 6.12
C TYR A 63 -0.83 0.63 6.31
N ARG A 64 -1.35 1.59 7.09
CA ARG A 64 -2.81 1.77 7.25
C ARG A 64 -3.50 1.99 5.91
N LEU A 65 -2.91 2.77 5.02
CA LEU A 65 -3.49 3.08 3.72
C LEU A 65 -3.43 1.89 2.74
N LEU A 66 -2.30 1.15 2.70
CA LEU A 66 -1.96 0.30 1.57
C LEU A 66 -1.62 -1.15 1.91
N LEU A 67 -1.21 -1.46 3.14
CA LEU A 67 -1.00 -2.85 3.54
C LEU A 67 -2.35 -3.57 3.55
N TRP A 68 -2.40 -4.83 3.14
CA TRP A 68 -3.64 -5.60 3.14
C TRP A 68 -3.45 -6.97 3.79
N LEU A 69 -4.55 -7.59 4.18
CA LEU A 69 -4.54 -9.01 4.54
C LEU A 69 -4.59 -9.87 3.28
N ASP A 70 -3.64 -10.77 3.15
CA ASP A 70 -3.70 -11.84 2.18
C ASP A 70 -4.92 -12.72 2.47
N ARG A 71 -5.82 -12.80 1.48
CA ARG A 71 -7.11 -13.48 1.65
C ARG A 71 -6.95 -14.98 1.87
N THR A 72 -5.91 -15.57 1.32
CA THR A 72 -5.67 -17.01 1.41
C THR A 72 -5.15 -17.41 2.78
N THR A 73 -4.40 -16.53 3.45
CA THR A 73 -3.78 -16.84 4.75
C THR A 73 -4.47 -16.14 5.91
N GLY A 74 -5.21 -15.06 5.66
CA GLY A 74 -5.74 -14.16 6.68
C GLY A 74 -4.66 -13.28 7.34
N LEU A 75 -3.41 -13.30 6.85
CA LEU A 75 -2.28 -12.60 7.46
C LEU A 75 -1.90 -11.35 6.67
N ALA A 76 -1.13 -10.46 7.30
CA ALA A 76 -0.62 -9.27 6.62
C ALA A 76 0.25 -9.68 5.42
N HIS A 77 -0.05 -9.14 4.24
CA HIS A 77 0.65 -9.50 3.03
C HIS A 77 2.06 -8.92 3.02
N CYS A 78 3.07 -9.79 3.05
CA CYS A 78 4.47 -9.42 2.88
C CYS A 78 5.15 -10.11 1.70
N TYR A 79 4.56 -11.17 1.12
CA TYR A 79 5.17 -11.91 0.02
C TYR A 79 4.12 -12.63 -0.83
N GLU A 80 4.54 -13.20 -1.96
CA GLU A 80 3.67 -13.93 -2.90
C GLU A 80 2.76 -14.94 -2.18
N SER A 81 1.44 -14.83 -2.42
CA SER A 81 0.41 -15.54 -1.67
C SER A 81 0.56 -17.06 -1.72
N ASP A 82 0.90 -17.61 -2.90
CA ASP A 82 1.10 -19.05 -3.11
C ASP A 82 2.32 -19.60 -2.34
N LYS A 83 3.29 -18.74 -2.02
CA LYS A 83 4.46 -19.08 -1.22
C LYS A 83 4.24 -18.93 0.27
N SER A 84 3.20 -18.20 0.66
CA SER A 84 2.95 -17.82 2.05
C SER A 84 1.88 -18.67 2.73
N GLN A 85 1.30 -19.68 2.06
CA GLN A 85 0.30 -20.58 2.64
C GLN A 85 0.88 -21.53 3.70
N ALA A 86 0.03 -22.04 4.60
CA ALA A 86 0.43 -23.01 5.61
C ALA A 86 1.21 -24.20 5.02
N GLY A 87 2.29 -24.59 5.69
CA GLY A 87 3.22 -25.62 5.19
C GLY A 87 4.25 -25.13 4.17
N ARG A 88 4.18 -23.87 3.71
CA ARG A 88 5.21 -23.26 2.86
C ARG A 88 6.24 -22.47 3.68
N PRO A 89 7.47 -22.27 3.16
CA PRO A 89 8.53 -21.59 3.91
C PRO A 89 8.23 -20.16 4.36
N TRP A 90 7.37 -19.43 3.65
CA TRP A 90 7.04 -18.03 3.98
C TRP A 90 5.89 -17.88 4.98
N TYR A 91 5.18 -18.95 5.34
CA TYR A 91 4.05 -18.83 6.26
C TYR A 91 4.49 -18.36 7.66
N ALA A 92 5.54 -18.97 8.23
CA ALA A 92 6.09 -18.54 9.52
C ALA A 92 6.57 -17.09 9.50
N ARG A 93 7.15 -16.65 8.37
CA ARG A 93 7.57 -15.25 8.18
C ARG A 93 6.38 -14.29 8.12
N SER A 94 5.30 -14.71 7.46
CA SER A 94 4.06 -13.95 7.38
C SER A 94 3.40 -13.83 8.76
N LEU A 95 3.44 -14.88 9.58
CA LEU A 95 2.99 -14.84 10.97
C LEU A 95 3.82 -13.86 11.79
N ALA A 96 5.16 -13.95 11.73
CA ALA A 96 6.05 -13.06 12.47
C ALA A 96 5.87 -11.59 12.06
N PHE A 97 5.71 -11.31 10.75
CA PHE A 97 5.41 -9.97 10.27
C PHE A 97 4.03 -9.48 10.73
N HIS A 98 3.01 -10.33 10.64
CA HIS A 98 1.66 -10.00 11.06
C HIS A 98 1.58 -9.67 12.56
N ASP A 99 2.25 -10.46 13.41
CA ASP A 99 2.38 -10.18 14.84
C ASP A 99 3.08 -8.83 15.08
N TRP A 100 4.25 -8.64 14.46
CA TRP A 100 5.03 -7.41 14.61
C TRP A 100 4.26 -6.16 14.15
N VAL A 101 3.56 -6.21 13.01
CA VAL A 101 2.85 -5.04 12.48
C VAL A 101 1.63 -4.71 13.33
N SER A 102 0.94 -5.73 13.85
CA SER A 102 -0.20 -5.55 14.75
C SER A 102 0.26 -4.87 16.05
N ALA A 103 1.30 -5.39 16.68
CA ALA A 103 1.91 -4.79 17.87
C ALA A 103 2.42 -3.35 17.60
N SER A 104 3.06 -3.11 16.45
CA SER A 104 3.64 -1.80 16.14
C SER A 104 2.59 -0.74 15.77
N LEU A 105 1.41 -1.17 15.32
CA LEU A 105 0.25 -0.33 15.09
C LEU A 105 -0.68 -0.22 16.30
N ASP A 106 -0.39 -0.96 17.37
CA ASP A 106 -1.20 -1.07 18.59
C ASP A 106 -2.63 -1.59 18.31
N VAL A 107 -2.71 -2.71 17.58
CA VAL A 107 -3.96 -3.35 17.14
C VAL A 107 -3.92 -4.84 17.48
N ASP A 108 -5.03 -5.44 17.93
CA ASP A 108 -5.14 -6.89 18.09
C ASP A 108 -4.90 -7.55 16.72
N PRO A 109 -4.06 -8.60 16.61
CA PRO A 109 -3.81 -9.27 15.33
C PRO A 109 -5.08 -9.68 14.56
N ARG A 110 -6.16 -10.02 15.26
CA ARG A 110 -7.45 -10.39 14.66
C ARG A 110 -8.16 -9.20 14.00
N ASP A 111 -7.92 -8.01 14.52
CA ASP A 111 -8.59 -6.78 14.09
C ASP A 111 -7.75 -5.99 13.08
N LEU A 112 -6.50 -6.39 12.82
CA LEU A 112 -5.57 -5.68 11.92
C LEU A 112 -6.20 -5.31 10.57
N GLY A 113 -7.02 -6.20 9.99
CA GLY A 113 -7.70 -5.98 8.71
C GLY A 113 -8.63 -4.76 8.69
N GLU A 114 -9.15 -4.35 9.85
CA GLU A 114 -10.01 -3.16 10.00
C GLU A 114 -9.21 -1.86 10.06
N HIS A 115 -7.92 -1.93 10.37
CA HIS A 115 -7.02 -0.78 10.53
C HIS A 115 -6.12 -0.54 9.31
N ILE A 116 -5.98 -1.54 8.43
CA ILE A 116 -5.19 -1.45 7.20
C ILE A 116 -6.07 -1.42 5.95
N ASP A 117 -5.44 -1.36 4.78
CA ASP A 117 -6.08 -1.37 3.47
C ASP A 117 -7.14 -0.27 3.27
N VAL A 118 -7.00 0.83 4.01
CA VAL A 118 -8.03 1.88 4.12
C VAL A 118 -8.34 2.48 2.76
N LEU A 119 -7.33 2.72 1.92
CA LEU A 119 -7.53 3.32 0.61
C LEU A 119 -8.35 2.39 -0.30
N PHE A 120 -8.06 1.08 -0.30
CA PHE A 120 -8.79 0.11 -1.12
C PHE A 120 -10.21 -0.09 -0.61
N ARG A 121 -10.40 -0.23 0.71
CA ARG A 121 -11.72 -0.42 1.31
C ARG A 121 -12.64 0.76 1.00
N ARG A 122 -12.16 2.00 1.16
CA ARG A 122 -12.94 3.21 0.85
C ARG A 122 -13.23 3.33 -0.65
N ALA A 123 -12.24 3.13 -1.51
CA ALA A 123 -12.46 3.13 -2.97
C ALA A 123 -13.43 2.03 -3.42
N SER A 124 -13.42 0.86 -2.76
CA SER A 124 -14.37 -0.22 -3.03
C SER A 124 -15.79 0.14 -2.60
N ALA A 125 -15.94 0.84 -1.47
CA ALA A 125 -17.23 1.33 -1.01
C ALA A 125 -17.81 2.38 -1.98
N ASP A 126 -16.98 3.30 -2.49
CA ASP A 126 -17.37 4.27 -3.52
C ASP A 126 -17.80 3.57 -4.83
N LEU A 127 -17.06 2.53 -5.24
CA LEU A 127 -17.43 1.73 -6.41
C LEU A 127 -18.78 1.04 -6.21
N ALA A 128 -19.02 0.47 -5.02
CA ALA A 128 -20.29 -0.17 -4.69
C ALA A 128 -21.45 0.82 -4.72
N ALA A 129 -21.26 2.03 -4.17
CA ALA A 129 -22.24 3.12 -4.24
C ALA A 129 -22.53 3.55 -5.68
N ALA A 130 -21.48 3.68 -6.52
CA ALA A 130 -21.63 4.00 -7.93
C ALA A 130 -22.38 2.90 -8.70
N ALA A 131 -22.06 1.63 -8.42
CA ALA A 131 -22.73 0.48 -9.02
C ALA A 131 -24.21 0.40 -8.62
N ALA A 132 -24.54 0.63 -7.34
CA ALA A 132 -25.92 0.68 -6.85
C ALA A 132 -26.73 1.79 -7.55
N ASN A 133 -26.16 2.99 -7.66
CA ASN A 133 -26.80 4.11 -8.36
C ASN A 133 -26.99 3.82 -9.86
N ARG A 134 -25.99 3.18 -10.50
CA ARG A 134 -26.10 2.77 -11.90
C ARG A 134 -27.17 1.69 -12.09
N ARG A 135 -27.23 0.70 -11.19
CA ARG A 135 -28.26 -0.35 -11.20
C ARG A 135 -29.65 0.24 -11.03
N ALA A 136 -29.83 1.22 -10.14
CA ALA A 136 -31.12 1.91 -9.97
C ALA A 136 -31.55 2.64 -11.26
N ARG A 137 -30.64 3.40 -11.91
CA ARG A 137 -30.92 4.07 -13.19
C ARG A 137 -31.22 3.10 -14.33
N LEU A 138 -30.46 2.00 -14.41
CA LEU A 138 -30.65 0.95 -15.41
C LEU A 138 -31.96 0.19 -15.17
N ALA A 139 -32.32 -0.11 -13.92
CA ALA A 139 -33.57 -0.77 -13.57
C ALA A 139 -34.78 0.08 -13.98
N GLU A 140 -34.73 1.40 -13.77
CA GLU A 140 -35.78 2.32 -14.22
C GLU A 140 -35.88 2.37 -15.76
N SER A 141 -34.73 2.42 -16.44
CA SER A 141 -34.68 2.40 -17.91
C SER A 141 -35.16 1.06 -18.49
N ALA A 142 -34.74 -0.05 -17.89
CA ALA A 142 -35.15 -1.40 -18.23
C ALA A 142 -36.64 -1.58 -17.97
N ARG A 143 -37.19 -1.05 -16.88
CA ARG A 143 -38.64 -1.06 -16.60
C ARG A 143 -39.42 -0.35 -17.71
N LYS A 144 -38.97 0.84 -18.14
CA LYS A 144 -39.58 1.57 -19.27
C LYS A 144 -39.50 0.75 -20.56
N GLN A 145 -38.35 0.17 -20.88
CA GLN A 145 -38.16 -0.65 -22.07
C GLN A 145 -38.93 -1.98 -22.04
N ARG A 146 -39.06 -2.61 -20.87
CA ARG A 146 -39.78 -3.87 -20.65
C ARG A 146 -41.29 -3.71 -20.59
N SER A 147 -41.80 -2.50 -20.42
CA SER A 147 -43.24 -2.24 -20.33
C SER A 147 -44.03 -2.81 -21.51
N ILE A 148 -43.45 -2.84 -22.71
CA ILE A 148 -44.06 -3.41 -23.93
C ILE A 148 -44.04 -4.95 -23.98
N TYR A 149 -43.30 -5.60 -23.08
CA TYR A 149 -43.12 -7.05 -23.00
C TYR A 149 -43.69 -7.66 -21.71
N LEU A 150 -44.51 -6.90 -20.97
CA LEU A 150 -45.12 -7.36 -19.72
C LEU A 150 -45.90 -8.69 -19.95
N GLY A 151 -45.72 -9.67 -19.05
CA GLY A 151 -46.39 -10.97 -19.13
C GLY A 151 -45.74 -12.02 -20.04
N ARG A 152 -44.57 -11.74 -20.63
CA ARG A 152 -43.85 -12.67 -21.52
C ARG A 152 -42.74 -13.49 -20.86
N GLY A 153 -42.61 -13.45 -19.53
CA GLY A 153 -41.64 -14.27 -18.79
C GLY A 153 -40.16 -13.96 -19.10
N MET A 154 -39.84 -12.70 -19.43
CA MET A 154 -38.45 -12.30 -19.71
C MET A 154 -37.60 -12.29 -18.42
N PRO A 155 -36.36 -12.83 -18.44
CA PRO A 155 -35.48 -12.88 -17.26
C PRO A 155 -35.14 -11.47 -16.73
N GLU A 156 -34.81 -11.35 -15.44
CA GLU A 156 -34.50 -10.08 -14.80
C GLU A 156 -33.01 -9.67 -14.97
N PRO A 157 -32.69 -8.37 -15.16
CA PRO A 157 -31.29 -7.94 -15.25
C PRO A 157 -30.51 -8.22 -13.96
N GLY A 158 -29.51 -9.10 -14.07
CA GLY A 158 -28.64 -9.50 -12.97
C GLY A 158 -29.00 -10.82 -12.30
N GLU A 159 -29.90 -11.62 -12.88
CA GLU A 159 -29.93 -13.07 -12.64
C GLU A 159 -28.63 -13.66 -13.22
N ASP A 160 -27.75 -14.14 -12.34
CA ASP A 160 -26.57 -14.92 -12.70
C ASP A 160 -26.72 -16.30 -12.05
N PRO A 161 -27.30 -17.27 -12.78
CA PRO A 161 -27.61 -18.59 -12.24
C PRO A 161 -26.37 -19.31 -11.69
N GLU A 162 -25.19 -19.02 -12.22
CA GLU A 162 -23.94 -19.65 -11.79
C GLU A 162 -23.47 -19.10 -10.42
N LEU A 163 -23.62 -17.78 -10.21
CA LEU A 163 -23.37 -17.16 -8.90
C LEU A 163 -24.41 -17.59 -7.86
N GLU A 164 -25.67 -17.68 -8.24
CA GLU A 164 -26.74 -18.20 -7.39
C GLU A 164 -26.50 -19.66 -7.01
N GLU A 165 -26.03 -20.50 -7.92
CA GLU A 165 -25.64 -21.89 -7.64
C GLU A 165 -24.43 -21.97 -6.69
N ILE A 166 -23.41 -21.12 -6.86
CA ILE A 166 -22.26 -21.06 -5.95
C ILE A 166 -22.67 -20.66 -4.52
N VAL A 167 -23.55 -19.65 -4.39
CA VAL A 167 -24.04 -19.18 -3.08
C VAL A 167 -24.97 -20.21 -2.44
N THR A 168 -25.89 -20.77 -3.22
CA THR A 168 -26.88 -21.74 -2.74
C THR A 168 -26.22 -23.05 -2.35
N ALA A 169 -25.33 -23.62 -3.16
CA ALA A 169 -24.67 -24.89 -2.87
C ALA A 169 -23.81 -24.87 -1.58
N VAL A 170 -23.27 -23.71 -1.20
CA VAL A 170 -22.44 -23.56 0.01
C VAL A 170 -23.28 -23.27 1.25
N LEU A 171 -24.38 -22.52 1.12
CA LEU A 171 -25.23 -22.13 2.24
C LEU A 171 -26.39 -23.11 2.51
N ASP A 172 -26.74 -23.98 1.57
CA ASP A 172 -27.84 -24.96 1.67
C ASP A 172 -27.81 -25.78 2.96
N PRO A 173 -26.63 -26.30 3.41
CA PRO A 173 -26.56 -27.09 4.64
C PRO A 173 -26.73 -26.26 5.93
N TYR A 174 -26.71 -24.93 5.84
CA TYR A 174 -26.59 -24.00 6.97
C TYR A 174 -27.75 -22.98 7.05
N LEU A 175 -28.86 -23.22 6.34
CA LEU A 175 -30.01 -22.31 6.32
C LEU A 175 -30.68 -22.11 7.70
N VAL A 176 -30.46 -23.02 8.65
CA VAL A 176 -31.11 -23.02 9.98
C VAL A 176 -30.11 -22.77 11.13
N THR A 177 -28.80 -22.85 10.86
CA THR A 177 -27.74 -22.67 11.85
C THR A 177 -26.59 -21.89 11.24
N PRO A 178 -26.02 -20.91 11.96
CA PRO A 178 -24.95 -20.09 11.41
C PRO A 178 -23.79 -20.99 10.94
N PRO A 179 -23.31 -20.81 9.70
CA PRO A 179 -22.23 -21.64 9.16
C PRO A 179 -20.95 -21.52 10.00
N PRO A 180 -20.18 -22.61 10.15
CA PRO A 180 -18.86 -22.55 10.80
C PRO A 180 -17.97 -21.49 10.16
N ALA A 181 -17.11 -20.85 10.95
CA ALA A 181 -16.23 -19.77 10.50
C ALA A 181 -15.34 -20.16 9.30
N GLU A 182 -14.98 -21.45 9.19
CA GLU A 182 -14.23 -22.02 8.06
C GLU A 182 -15.04 -22.06 6.76
N VAL A 183 -16.34 -22.40 6.84
CA VAL A 183 -17.26 -22.42 5.70
C VAL A 183 -17.52 -21.01 5.18
N MET A 184 -17.70 -20.04 6.09
CA MET A 184 -17.85 -18.64 5.70
C MET A 184 -16.59 -18.07 5.06
N ARG A 185 -15.41 -18.49 5.54
CA ARG A 185 -14.13 -18.11 4.94
C ARG A 185 -14.02 -18.65 3.52
N ASN A 186 -14.36 -19.92 3.30
CA ASN A 186 -14.32 -20.54 1.97
C ASN A 186 -15.31 -19.89 0.97
N LEU A 187 -16.54 -19.59 1.40
CA LEU A 187 -17.52 -18.87 0.56
C LEU A 187 -17.01 -17.48 0.18
N THR A 188 -16.44 -16.77 1.17
CA THR A 188 -15.87 -15.45 0.98
C THR A 188 -14.69 -15.50 0.01
N GLU A 189 -13.78 -16.48 0.15
CA GLU A 189 -12.66 -16.72 -0.76
C GLU A 189 -13.14 -16.98 -2.19
N ARG A 190 -14.16 -17.82 -2.39
CA ARG A 190 -14.71 -18.14 -3.72
C ARG A 190 -15.39 -16.94 -4.38
N ILE A 191 -16.19 -16.18 -3.62
CA ILE A 191 -16.81 -14.94 -4.11
C ILE A 191 -15.73 -13.90 -4.44
N GLN A 192 -14.70 -13.78 -3.61
CA GLN A 192 -13.62 -12.83 -3.80
C GLN A 192 -12.67 -13.19 -4.96
N ALA A 193 -12.46 -14.48 -5.22
CA ALA A 193 -11.72 -14.98 -6.38
C ALA A 193 -12.51 -14.79 -7.68
N HIS A 194 -13.85 -14.96 -7.62
CA HIS A 194 -14.74 -14.78 -8.75
C HIS A 194 -14.94 -13.29 -9.12
N VAL A 195 -15.04 -12.41 -8.12
CA VAL A 195 -15.25 -10.98 -8.32
C VAL A 195 -13.88 -10.28 -8.42
N GLY A 196 -13.35 -10.11 -9.64
CA GLY A 196 -12.04 -9.57 -10.05
C GLY A 196 -11.47 -8.32 -9.36
N GLN A 197 -11.33 -8.35 -8.03
CA GLN A 197 -10.84 -7.30 -7.16
C GLN A 197 -9.30 -7.27 -7.11
N GLU A 198 -8.62 -8.39 -7.33
CA GLU A 198 -7.16 -8.44 -7.28
C GLU A 198 -6.49 -7.57 -8.34
N ASN A 199 -7.03 -7.50 -9.56
CA ASN A 199 -6.49 -6.64 -10.61
C ASN A 199 -6.72 -5.15 -10.29
N LYS A 200 -7.86 -4.80 -9.69
CA LYS A 200 -8.11 -3.43 -9.21
C LYS A 200 -7.20 -3.05 -8.05
N ARG A 201 -6.93 -4.00 -7.14
CA ARG A 201 -5.99 -3.83 -6.02
C ARG A 201 -4.58 -3.58 -6.52
N LYS A 202 -4.08 -4.39 -7.46
CA LYS A 202 -2.73 -4.21 -8.04
C LYS A 202 -2.55 -2.80 -8.64
N ASN A 203 -3.56 -2.30 -9.35
CA ASN A 203 -3.54 -0.95 -9.91
C ASN A 203 -3.58 0.13 -8.82
N LEU A 204 -4.40 -0.05 -7.78
CA LEU A 204 -4.46 0.87 -6.65
C LEU A 204 -3.16 0.87 -5.85
N VAL A 205 -2.55 -0.29 -5.61
CA VAL A 205 -1.29 -0.39 -4.85
C VAL A 205 -0.15 0.28 -5.62
N GLY A 206 -0.14 0.23 -6.95
CA GLY A 206 0.83 0.98 -7.76
C GLY A 206 0.67 2.49 -7.60
N GLU A 207 -0.35 3.06 -8.22
CA GLU A 207 -0.54 4.52 -8.26
C GLU A 207 -0.89 5.11 -6.88
N GLY A 208 -1.60 4.35 -6.04
CA GLY A 208 -1.94 4.75 -4.69
C GLY A 208 -0.74 4.76 -3.74
N PHE A 209 0.31 3.99 -4.02
CA PHE A 209 1.57 4.10 -3.27
C PHE A 209 2.28 5.42 -3.58
N GLU A 210 2.35 5.79 -4.86
CA GLU A 210 2.86 7.09 -5.30
C GLU A 210 2.09 8.24 -4.64
N ASP A 211 0.74 8.18 -4.70
CA ASP A 211 -0.13 9.21 -4.15
C ASP A 211 -0.01 9.30 -2.61
N ALA A 212 0.14 8.17 -1.92
CA ALA A 212 0.34 8.13 -0.46
C ALA A 212 1.69 8.73 -0.05
N ILE A 213 2.78 8.39 -0.74
CA ILE A 213 4.09 8.99 -0.47
C ILE A 213 4.07 10.50 -0.76
N ALA A 214 3.43 10.94 -1.84
CA ALA A 214 3.24 12.36 -2.13
C ALA A 214 2.43 13.09 -1.04
N ALA A 215 1.36 12.46 -0.55
CA ALA A 215 0.54 13.01 0.52
C ALA A 215 1.32 13.17 1.82
N LEU A 216 2.23 12.22 2.13
CA LEU A 216 3.15 12.31 3.26
C LEU A 216 4.18 13.43 3.06
N LEU A 217 4.84 13.50 1.90
CA LEU A 217 5.82 14.55 1.58
C LEU A 217 5.23 15.96 1.74
N ARG A 218 3.96 16.14 1.40
CA ARG A 218 3.26 17.43 1.55
C ARG A 218 2.86 17.77 2.99
N ARG A 219 2.88 16.80 3.90
CA ARG A 219 2.38 16.93 5.28
C ARG A 219 3.47 16.80 6.34
N VAL A 220 4.64 16.29 5.99
CA VAL A 220 5.79 16.28 6.89
C VAL A 220 6.35 17.69 6.99
N THR A 221 6.45 18.21 8.21
CA THR A 221 6.98 19.55 8.50
C THR A 221 8.33 19.78 7.83
N GLY A 222 8.51 20.95 7.20
CA GLY A 222 9.76 21.36 6.55
C GLY A 222 9.93 20.87 5.11
N VAL A 223 9.43 19.68 4.76
CA VAL A 223 9.54 19.16 3.39
C VAL A 223 8.87 20.08 2.35
N PRO A 224 7.59 20.49 2.47
CA PRO A 224 6.93 21.32 1.46
C PRO A 224 7.48 22.76 1.43
N ASP A 225 8.09 23.21 2.52
CA ASP A 225 8.71 24.54 2.63
C ASP A 225 10.00 24.61 1.80
N VAL A 226 10.67 23.48 1.65
CA VAL A 226 11.98 23.39 0.98
C VAL A 226 11.88 22.81 -0.44
N HIS A 227 10.87 21.97 -0.71
CA HIS A 227 10.74 21.25 -1.97
C HIS A 227 9.40 21.50 -2.67
N ASP A 228 9.44 21.65 -4.00
CA ASP A 228 8.27 21.46 -4.85
C ASP A 228 8.10 19.96 -5.13
N ILE A 229 6.88 19.44 -4.90
CA ILE A 229 6.56 18.01 -4.96
C ILE A 229 5.62 17.72 -6.12
N TYR A 230 6.11 16.99 -7.11
CA TYR A 230 5.40 16.61 -8.32
C TYR A 230 5.04 15.12 -8.30
N VAL A 231 3.81 14.79 -8.71
CA VAL A 231 3.31 13.42 -8.81
C VAL A 231 3.12 13.07 -10.27
N ARG A 232 3.76 11.99 -10.71
CA ARG A 232 3.75 11.54 -12.11
C ARG A 232 4.08 12.65 -13.14
N PRO A 233 5.01 13.59 -12.88
CA PRO A 233 5.35 14.61 -13.86
C PRO A 233 5.92 13.96 -15.12
N SER A 234 5.67 14.57 -16.29
CA SER A 234 6.52 14.27 -17.43
C SER A 234 7.91 14.79 -17.13
N LEU A 235 8.95 14.02 -17.47
CA LEU A 235 10.32 14.39 -17.13
C LEU A 235 10.70 15.77 -17.69
N HIS A 236 10.26 16.09 -18.91
CA HIS A 236 10.53 17.37 -19.57
C HIS A 236 9.78 18.57 -18.97
N ASP A 237 8.82 18.33 -18.08
CA ASP A 237 8.16 19.40 -17.32
C ASP A 237 9.00 19.79 -16.09
N LEU A 238 10.03 19.01 -15.74
CA LEU A 238 10.93 19.29 -14.62
C LEU A 238 12.11 20.18 -15.05
N PRO A 239 12.60 21.05 -14.16
CA PRO A 239 13.71 21.94 -14.48
C PRO A 239 14.99 21.16 -14.80
N GLY A 240 15.64 21.56 -15.88
CA GLY A 240 16.90 20.98 -16.35
C GLY A 240 16.75 19.71 -17.20
N PHE A 241 15.52 19.36 -17.60
CA PHE A 241 15.26 18.27 -18.54
C PHE A 241 14.67 18.79 -19.85
N ARG A 242 15.11 18.23 -20.97
CA ARG A 242 14.62 18.59 -22.30
C ARG A 242 13.48 17.68 -22.77
N PRO A 243 12.63 18.13 -23.70
CA PRO A 243 11.64 17.27 -24.32
C PRO A 243 12.30 16.09 -25.05
N PRO A 244 11.66 14.91 -25.04
CA PRO A 244 12.18 13.76 -25.75
C PRO A 244 12.02 13.96 -27.27
N ARG A 245 12.78 13.23 -28.08
CA ARG A 245 12.77 13.39 -29.55
C ARG A 245 11.35 13.17 -30.11
N ALA A 246 11.02 13.84 -31.21
CA ALA A 246 9.73 13.68 -31.87
C ALA A 246 9.43 12.20 -32.15
N GLY A 247 8.24 11.73 -31.77
CA GLY A 247 7.81 10.32 -31.93
C GLY A 247 8.28 9.35 -30.85
N SER A 248 9.14 9.77 -29.92
CA SER A 248 9.54 8.93 -28.79
C SER A 248 8.50 8.95 -27.66
N LYS A 249 8.47 7.89 -26.84
CA LYS A 249 7.54 7.76 -25.72
C LYS A 249 7.85 8.82 -24.67
N LYS A 250 6.81 9.54 -24.20
CA LYS A 250 6.94 10.44 -23.04
C LYS A 250 7.44 9.65 -21.83
N ARG A 251 8.48 10.18 -21.18
CA ARG A 251 9.00 9.64 -19.92
C ARG A 251 8.31 10.35 -18.76
N GLN A 252 7.77 9.56 -17.85
CA GLN A 252 7.18 10.03 -16.59
C GLN A 252 7.97 9.43 -15.44
N VAL A 253 8.09 10.19 -14.36
CA VAL A 253 8.71 9.75 -13.11
C VAL A 253 7.61 9.60 -12.08
N ASP A 254 7.64 8.58 -11.22
CA ASP A 254 6.58 8.34 -10.25
C ASP A 254 6.40 9.58 -9.32
N LEU A 255 7.49 10.08 -8.73
CA LEU A 255 7.53 11.37 -8.03
C LEU A 255 8.80 12.15 -8.36
N ALA A 256 8.73 13.48 -8.28
CA ALA A 256 9.91 14.32 -8.29
C ALA A 256 9.85 15.38 -7.18
N LEU A 257 10.98 15.57 -6.50
CA LEU A 257 11.19 16.68 -5.58
C LEU A 257 12.20 17.64 -6.22
N VAL A 258 11.85 18.92 -6.25
CA VAL A 258 12.75 19.98 -6.70
C VAL A 258 13.02 20.90 -5.52
N HIS A 259 14.26 20.95 -5.07
CA HIS A 259 14.68 21.84 -4.00
C HIS A 259 14.54 23.30 -4.45
N ARG A 260 13.70 24.09 -3.76
CA ARG A 260 13.25 25.42 -4.20
C ARG A 260 14.40 26.41 -4.41
N VAL A 261 15.44 26.34 -3.60
CA VAL A 261 16.56 27.30 -3.63
C VAL A 261 17.62 26.91 -4.66
N SER A 262 18.00 25.63 -4.68
CA SER A 262 19.13 25.15 -5.51
C SER A 262 18.69 24.64 -6.88
N GLY A 263 17.40 24.35 -7.05
CA GLY A 263 16.85 23.64 -8.19
C GLY A 263 17.34 22.19 -8.29
N TYR A 264 17.94 21.62 -7.23
CA TYR A 264 18.40 20.24 -7.23
C TYR A 264 17.20 19.28 -7.32
N ARG A 265 17.32 18.24 -8.16
CA ARG A 265 16.22 17.33 -8.48
C ARG A 265 16.46 15.98 -7.82
N THR A 266 15.43 15.46 -7.16
CA THR A 266 15.37 14.10 -6.64
C THR A 266 14.24 13.38 -7.35
N LEU A 267 14.58 12.44 -8.21
CA LEU A 267 13.63 11.58 -8.92
C LEU A 267 13.37 10.34 -8.08
N VAL A 268 12.12 9.95 -7.90
CA VAL A 268 11.74 8.85 -7.02
C VAL A 268 10.95 7.84 -7.83
N SER A 269 11.35 6.58 -7.73
CA SER A 269 10.59 5.41 -8.18
C SER A 269 9.92 4.77 -6.98
N CYS A 270 8.60 4.70 -6.99
CA CYS A 270 7.79 4.07 -5.95
C CYS A 270 7.33 2.70 -6.43
N LYS A 271 7.77 1.63 -5.77
CA LYS A 271 7.40 0.26 -6.12
C LYS A 271 7.07 -0.49 -4.84
N TRP A 272 5.81 -0.87 -4.64
CA TRP A 272 5.42 -1.59 -3.42
C TRP A 272 6.25 -2.87 -3.21
N SER A 273 6.51 -3.60 -4.30
CA SER A 273 7.40 -4.75 -4.33
C SER A 273 8.33 -4.68 -5.55
N VAL A 274 9.52 -5.23 -5.41
CA VAL A 274 10.54 -5.38 -6.45
C VAL A 274 10.49 -6.82 -6.97
N ARG A 275 10.53 -6.97 -8.29
CA ARG A 275 10.61 -8.26 -8.98
C ARG A 275 11.73 -8.16 -10.01
N SER A 276 12.26 -9.29 -10.46
CA SER A 276 13.42 -9.32 -11.37
C SER A 276 13.19 -8.55 -12.68
N ASP A 277 11.98 -8.60 -13.24
CA ASP A 277 11.59 -7.82 -14.43
C ASP A 277 11.59 -6.31 -14.17
N ARG A 278 11.28 -5.89 -12.94
CA ARG A 278 11.28 -4.48 -12.52
C ARG A 278 12.69 -3.96 -12.24
N GLU A 279 13.63 -4.83 -11.86
CA GLU A 279 15.02 -4.44 -11.60
C GLU A 279 15.71 -3.96 -12.89
N GLU A 280 15.51 -4.65 -14.01
CA GLU A 280 16.04 -4.23 -15.31
C GLU A 280 15.47 -2.88 -15.76
N GLN A 281 14.19 -2.64 -15.46
CA GLN A 281 13.52 -1.39 -15.80
C GLN A 281 14.18 -0.16 -15.14
N PHE A 282 14.67 -0.28 -13.90
CA PHE A 282 15.28 0.86 -13.21
C PHE A 282 16.53 1.40 -13.91
N ALA A 283 17.35 0.52 -14.47
CA ALA A 283 18.55 0.92 -15.21
C ALA A 283 18.19 1.60 -16.54
N SER A 284 17.17 1.08 -17.24
CA SER A 284 16.64 1.69 -18.46
C SER A 284 16.06 3.08 -18.17
N ASP A 285 15.21 3.20 -17.16
CA ASP A 285 14.58 4.46 -16.76
C ASP A 285 15.64 5.50 -16.40
N PHE A 286 16.64 5.13 -15.58
CA PHE A 286 17.74 6.04 -15.25
C PHE A 286 18.52 6.48 -16.50
N SER A 287 18.79 5.56 -17.44
CA SER A 287 19.48 5.91 -18.69
C SER A 287 18.67 6.91 -19.52
N ASP A 288 17.35 6.71 -19.63
CA ASP A 288 16.44 7.65 -20.28
C ASP A 288 16.47 9.02 -19.57
N TYR A 289 16.48 9.03 -18.24
CA TYR A 289 16.53 10.28 -17.47
C TYR A 289 17.84 11.03 -17.68
N ALA A 290 18.96 10.31 -17.67
CA ALA A 290 20.28 10.89 -17.90
C ALA A 290 20.47 11.41 -19.33
N GLU A 291 19.85 10.80 -20.35
CA GLU A 291 19.89 11.29 -21.73
C GLU A 291 19.08 12.60 -21.93
N LEU A 292 18.02 12.76 -21.13
CA LEU A 292 17.14 13.93 -21.18
C LEU A 292 17.57 15.04 -20.22
N GLU A 293 18.56 14.81 -19.36
CA GLU A 293 19.21 15.85 -18.56
C GLU A 293 19.98 16.79 -19.48
N ASP A 294 19.72 18.09 -19.40
CA ASP A 294 20.28 19.11 -20.29
C ASP A 294 20.95 20.27 -19.52
N ALA A 295 20.77 20.34 -18.20
CA ALA A 295 21.39 21.37 -17.38
C ALA A 295 22.83 21.06 -16.98
N GLY A 296 23.36 19.88 -17.33
CA GLY A 296 24.70 19.44 -16.96
C GLY A 296 24.84 19.26 -15.44
N LYS A 297 23.74 18.99 -14.75
CA LYS A 297 23.68 18.85 -13.29
C LYS A 297 23.23 17.46 -12.91
N ASP A 298 23.91 16.88 -11.93
CA ASP A 298 23.48 15.65 -11.29
C ASP A 298 22.07 15.79 -10.67
N PHE A 299 21.42 14.65 -10.49
CA PHE A 299 20.16 14.49 -9.78
C PHE A 299 20.24 13.23 -8.91
N SER A 300 19.45 13.19 -7.85
CA SER A 300 19.31 11.99 -7.02
C SER A 300 18.26 11.05 -7.62
N TYR A 301 18.52 9.74 -7.56
CA TYR A 301 17.54 8.73 -7.94
C TYR A 301 17.24 7.82 -6.76
N VAL A 302 16.00 7.81 -6.29
CA VAL A 302 15.60 7.15 -5.05
C VAL A 302 14.60 6.04 -5.34
N LEU A 303 14.77 4.88 -4.72
CA LEU A 303 13.75 3.82 -4.70
C LEU A 303 13.01 3.86 -3.37
N VAL A 304 11.69 3.98 -3.40
CA VAL A 304 10.83 3.79 -2.21
C VAL A 304 10.06 2.48 -2.39
N THR A 305 10.18 1.56 -1.44
CA THR A 305 9.64 0.19 -1.55
C THR A 305 9.15 -0.41 -0.22
N ASN A 306 8.31 -1.44 -0.31
CA ASN A 306 7.93 -2.31 0.80
C ASN A 306 8.35 -3.78 0.51
N GLU A 307 9.56 -3.97 -0.02
CA GLU A 307 10.04 -5.28 -0.46
C GLU A 307 10.56 -6.11 0.71
N PHE A 308 10.02 -7.32 0.88
CA PHE A 308 10.39 -8.21 1.98
C PHE A 308 11.42 -9.28 1.60
N ASP A 309 11.64 -9.57 0.32
CA ASP A 309 12.71 -10.48 -0.11
C ASP A 309 14.08 -9.80 0.10
N PRO A 310 14.91 -10.32 1.03
CA PRO A 310 16.21 -9.73 1.35
C PRO A 310 17.17 -9.73 0.18
N ALA A 311 17.09 -10.72 -0.72
CA ALA A 311 17.96 -10.78 -1.88
C ALA A 311 17.60 -9.68 -2.88
N ARG A 312 16.30 -9.45 -3.13
CA ARG A 312 15.83 -8.36 -4.02
C ARG A 312 16.13 -6.98 -3.42
N LEU A 313 15.90 -6.81 -2.12
CA LEU A 313 16.23 -5.55 -1.43
C LEU A 313 17.74 -5.26 -1.45
N ALA A 314 18.59 -6.27 -1.19
CA ALA A 314 20.03 -6.13 -1.29
C ALA A 314 20.50 -5.89 -2.74
N ALA A 315 19.87 -6.54 -3.72
CA ALA A 315 20.16 -6.33 -5.12
C ALA A 315 19.91 -4.88 -5.52
N ALA A 316 18.77 -4.29 -5.14
CA ALA A 316 18.46 -2.88 -5.39
C ALA A 316 19.53 -1.94 -4.81
N CYS A 317 20.04 -2.23 -3.61
CA CYS A 317 21.14 -1.46 -3.01
C CYS A 317 22.45 -1.55 -3.79
N ASP A 318 22.71 -2.71 -4.39
CA ASP A 318 23.95 -3.08 -5.06
C ASP A 318 23.93 -2.78 -6.56
N MET A 319 22.77 -2.40 -7.13
CA MET A 319 22.66 -1.93 -8.51
C MET A 319 23.60 -0.74 -8.74
N ARG A 320 24.36 -0.79 -9.82
CA ARG A 320 25.33 0.25 -10.18
C ARG A 320 25.03 0.83 -11.55
N ARG A 321 25.37 2.11 -11.70
CA ARG A 321 25.50 2.77 -12.99
C ARG A 321 26.94 3.24 -13.10
N GLN A 322 27.69 2.68 -14.06
CA GLN A 322 29.14 2.82 -14.14
C GLN A 322 29.81 2.39 -12.81
N ASN A 323 30.55 3.28 -12.15
CA ASN A 323 31.25 3.01 -10.89
C ASN A 323 30.54 3.55 -9.64
N ALA A 324 29.29 4.02 -9.76
CA ALA A 324 28.50 4.52 -8.62
C ALA A 324 27.24 3.67 -8.40
N PRO A 325 26.65 3.69 -7.18
CA PRO A 325 25.31 3.15 -6.97
C PRO A 325 24.29 3.78 -7.92
N LEU A 326 23.36 2.99 -8.45
CA LEU A 326 22.28 3.48 -9.31
C LEU A 326 21.33 4.38 -8.52
N PHE A 327 20.87 3.89 -7.37
CA PHE A 327 20.04 4.66 -6.47
C PHE A 327 20.91 5.43 -5.48
N THR A 328 20.72 6.73 -5.36
CA THR A 328 21.29 7.52 -4.25
C THR A 328 20.82 6.94 -2.92
N ASP A 329 19.52 6.63 -2.81
CA ASP A 329 18.92 6.07 -1.62
C ASP A 329 17.96 4.91 -1.96
N VAL A 330 17.99 3.86 -1.13
CA VAL A 330 16.95 2.84 -1.09
C VAL A 330 16.18 3.03 0.22
N VAL A 331 14.92 3.36 0.10
CA VAL A 331 14.02 3.69 1.21
C VAL A 331 13.01 2.56 1.34
N HIS A 332 13.01 1.89 2.50
CA HIS A 332 12.00 0.91 2.83
C HIS A 332 10.91 1.55 3.70
N VAL A 333 9.64 1.20 3.50
CA VAL A 333 8.52 1.73 4.32
C VAL A 333 8.83 1.58 5.81
N ASN A 334 9.13 0.36 6.27
CA ASN A 334 9.79 0.16 7.57
C ASN A 334 10.72 -1.08 7.57
N PRO A 335 12.06 -0.93 7.58
CA PRO A 335 13.01 -2.05 7.58
C PRO A 335 12.83 -3.01 8.76
N GLN A 336 12.26 -2.56 9.89
CA GLN A 336 12.01 -3.43 11.04
C GLN A 336 10.99 -4.52 10.73
N GLY A 337 10.05 -4.27 9.79
CA GLY A 337 9.12 -5.31 9.34
C GLY A 337 9.82 -6.46 8.63
N VAL A 338 10.84 -6.16 7.80
CA VAL A 338 11.67 -7.17 7.16
C VAL A 338 12.48 -7.94 8.22
N LEU A 339 13.08 -7.25 9.19
CA LEU A 339 13.82 -7.91 10.25
C LEU A 339 12.93 -8.84 11.09
N ALA A 340 11.70 -8.41 11.41
CA ALA A 340 10.72 -9.21 12.13
C ALA A 340 10.28 -10.46 11.34
N ALA A 341 10.01 -10.33 10.03
CA ALA A 341 9.67 -11.46 9.17
C ALA A 341 10.77 -12.54 9.13
N TYR A 342 12.02 -12.15 9.45
CA TYR A 342 13.21 -12.99 9.36
C TYR A 342 13.86 -13.27 10.73
N SER A 343 13.27 -12.81 11.83
CA SER A 343 13.84 -13.00 13.19
C SER A 343 13.51 -14.35 13.81
N ASP A 344 12.62 -15.14 13.20
CA ASP A 344 12.13 -16.37 13.81
C ASP A 344 13.14 -17.55 13.77
N ARG A 345 13.27 -18.20 14.93
CA ARG A 345 14.31 -19.20 15.29
C ARG A 345 14.04 -20.60 14.72
N GLY A 346 12.89 -20.81 14.07
CA GLY A 346 12.51 -22.09 13.44
C GLY A 346 13.02 -22.30 12.02
N SER A 347 13.68 -21.31 11.42
CA SER A 347 14.29 -21.49 10.10
C SER A 347 15.57 -22.32 10.21
N ASN A 348 15.53 -23.55 9.70
CA ASN A 348 16.73 -24.38 9.53
C ASN A 348 17.82 -23.55 8.85
N ALA A 349 18.93 -23.39 9.57
CA ALA A 349 20.09 -22.57 9.26
C ALA A 349 20.74 -22.90 7.91
N LYS A 350 20.15 -22.38 6.82
CA LYS A 350 20.76 -22.23 5.49
C LYS A 350 20.38 -20.89 4.84
N THR A 351 20.09 -19.85 5.62
CA THR A 351 19.81 -18.48 5.14
C THR A 351 21.05 -17.59 5.08
N GLU A 352 22.23 -18.17 4.86
CA GLU A 352 23.47 -17.41 4.72
C GLU A 352 23.61 -16.90 3.28
N GLY A 353 23.43 -15.59 3.11
CA GLY A 353 23.55 -14.89 1.84
C GLY A 353 22.65 -13.66 1.80
N GLY A 354 21.41 -13.82 1.32
CA GLY A 354 20.46 -12.73 1.11
C GLY A 354 20.06 -11.99 2.39
N GLN A 355 19.66 -12.72 3.43
CA GLN A 355 19.23 -12.13 4.71
C GLN A 355 20.37 -11.34 5.38
N ALA A 356 21.54 -11.96 5.55
CA ALA A 356 22.71 -11.31 6.11
C ALA A 356 23.14 -10.07 5.31
N ARG A 357 23.06 -10.14 3.97
CA ARG A 357 23.33 -8.98 3.09
C ARG A 357 22.32 -7.86 3.32
N ALA A 358 21.02 -8.12 3.33
CA ALA A 358 20.01 -7.09 3.56
C ALA A 358 20.14 -6.47 4.96
N SER A 359 20.29 -7.29 6.01
CA SER A 359 20.52 -6.79 7.37
C SER A 359 21.77 -5.93 7.46
N ARG A 360 22.85 -6.31 6.77
CA ARG A 360 24.04 -5.48 6.65
C ARG A 360 23.73 -4.15 5.94
N ARG A 361 23.03 -4.17 4.81
CA ARG A 361 22.63 -2.93 4.10
C ARG A 361 21.74 -2.01 4.94
N ILE A 362 20.87 -2.57 5.78
CA ILE A 362 20.08 -1.80 6.75
C ILE A 362 20.99 -1.17 7.81
N SER A 363 21.92 -1.94 8.39
CA SER A 363 22.87 -1.42 9.40
C SER A 363 23.84 -0.37 8.85
N GLU A 364 24.23 -0.49 7.58
CA GLU A 364 25.07 0.45 6.84
C GLU A 364 24.28 1.69 6.38
N LYS A 365 22.98 1.79 6.68
CA LYS A 365 22.05 2.83 6.20
C LYS A 365 21.93 2.91 4.67
N ARG A 366 22.33 1.86 3.96
CA ARG A 366 22.11 1.75 2.51
C ARG A 366 20.65 1.46 2.18
N VAL A 367 19.94 0.78 3.09
CA VAL A 367 18.48 0.81 3.20
C VAL A 367 18.13 1.67 4.39
N GLN A 368 17.37 2.75 4.17
CA GLN A 368 16.88 3.62 5.25
C GLN A 368 15.38 3.47 5.44
N ALA A 369 14.89 3.77 6.65
CA ALA A 369 13.47 3.84 6.93
C ALA A 369 12.85 5.09 6.28
N LEU A 370 11.59 4.98 5.84
CA LEU A 370 10.83 6.09 5.27
C LEU A 370 10.89 7.34 6.15
N GLY A 371 10.71 7.19 7.47
CA GLY A 371 10.78 8.31 8.39
C GLY A 371 12.15 9.00 8.45
N SER A 372 13.24 8.24 8.37
CA SER A 372 14.59 8.81 8.34
C SER A 372 14.84 9.61 7.07
N TRP A 373 14.37 9.11 5.93
CA TRP A 373 14.47 9.82 4.64
C TRP A 373 13.62 11.09 4.61
N LEU A 374 12.38 11.03 5.10
CA LEU A 374 11.51 12.21 5.20
C LEU A 374 12.12 13.26 6.14
N GLY A 375 12.73 12.82 7.25
CA GLY A 375 13.43 13.69 8.17
C GLY A 375 14.65 14.38 7.55
N SER A 376 15.44 13.67 6.73
CA SER A 376 16.59 14.28 6.06
C SER A 376 16.17 15.32 5.01
N LEU A 377 15.09 15.05 4.26
CA LEU A 377 14.52 15.99 3.29
C LEU A 377 14.00 17.29 3.92
N ALA A 378 13.55 17.25 5.17
CA ALA A 378 13.08 18.43 5.90
C ALA A 378 14.24 19.35 6.36
N THR A 379 15.47 18.83 6.37
CA THR A 379 16.67 19.51 6.89
C THR A 379 17.71 19.84 5.83
N ALA A 380 17.60 19.24 4.65
CA ALA A 380 18.46 19.47 3.49
C ALA A 380 18.10 20.80 2.83
#